data_AF-X1T0E7-F1
#
_entry.id   AF-X1T0E7-F1
#
_cell.length_a   1.000
_cell.length_b   1.000
_cell.length_c   1.000
_cell.angle_alpha   90.00
_cell.angle_beta   90.00
_cell.angle_gamma   90.00
#
_symmetry.space_group_name_H-M   'P 1'
#
loop_
_entity.id
_entity.type
_entity.pdbx_description
1 polymer ?
#
loop_
_entity_poly.entity_id
_entity_poly.type
_entity_poly.pdbx_seq_one_letter_code
_entity_poly.pdbx_strand_id
1 'polypeptide(L)'
;MYSSPFFTDYSPNYEPISIYNYILGKIVELKGTKVINFDCQKCIKKILNLLENILDVINKLDIIHKFKKFSRNNNSADSIIDFYNYIVFEIKLNSITNKSTENSFITSQSNLIETYSIGKNNIFQVLIFDVINEYEKNYIVEFSLQSSGEEDFFKKIVKDAKNNLNLLDSEKIIPLEELISLYRMNAKQYLASKYKLTENEIESISFVSALYKLKIEKIFPLLIDDQIEEIFLDSPKEKVYINHQKFGRCRTDIKLNLKDIERLKTFLRLYSGRR
;
A
#
# COMPACT_ATOMS: atom_id res chain seq x y z
N MET A 1 16.50 -13.13 22.38
CA MET A 1 17.11 -12.65 21.12
C MET A 1 16.96 -13.76 20.08
N TYR A 2 15.85 -13.76 19.34
CA TYR A 2 15.74 -14.52 18.10
C TYR A 2 15.23 -13.52 17.06
N SER A 3 16.16 -13.05 16.23
CA SER A 3 15.86 -12.25 15.05
C SER A 3 15.15 -13.14 14.03
N SER A 4 13.94 -12.75 13.64
CA SER A 4 13.26 -13.28 12.45
C SER A 4 14.20 -13.17 11.24
N PRO A 5 14.46 -14.26 10.50
CA PRO A 5 15.55 -14.28 9.52
C PRO A 5 15.19 -13.71 8.14
N PHE A 6 14.04 -13.05 7.95
CA PHE A 6 13.54 -12.70 6.61
C PHE A 6 13.21 -11.23 6.38
N PHE A 7 13.94 -10.29 6.97
CA PHE A 7 13.91 -8.90 6.50
C PHE A 7 15.29 -8.25 6.60
N THR A 8 16.18 -8.61 5.69
CA THR A 8 17.33 -7.77 5.32
C THR A 8 17.07 -7.18 3.93
N ASP A 9 17.60 -5.98 3.69
CA ASP A 9 17.57 -5.21 2.45
C ASP A 9 18.13 -6.03 1.25
N TYR A 10 17.39 -7.01 0.74
CA TYR A 10 17.75 -7.71 -0.48
C TYR A 10 17.28 -6.89 -1.69
N SER A 11 18.25 -6.39 -2.45
CA SER A 11 18.07 -6.21 -3.88
C SER A 11 17.33 -7.43 -4.43
N PRO A 12 16.26 -7.29 -5.23
CA PRO A 12 15.53 -8.43 -5.82
C PRO A 12 16.40 -9.32 -6.74
N ASN A 13 17.69 -9.03 -6.86
CA ASN A 13 18.65 -9.69 -7.74
C ASN A 13 19.25 -10.99 -7.20
N TYR A 14 18.91 -11.45 -5.98
CA TYR A 14 19.51 -12.66 -5.39
C TYR A 14 18.53 -13.80 -5.04
N GLU A 15 17.25 -13.64 -5.33
CA GLU A 15 16.26 -14.69 -5.08
C GLU A 15 16.31 -15.76 -6.19
N PRO A 16 16.38 -17.08 -5.87
CA PRO A 16 16.63 -18.14 -6.85
C PRO A 16 15.67 -18.17 -8.05
N ILE A 17 14.38 -17.90 -7.85
CA ILE A 17 13.34 -17.90 -8.89
C ILE A 17 13.44 -16.63 -9.76
N SER A 18 13.76 -15.50 -9.15
CA SER A 18 14.02 -14.23 -9.84
C SER A 18 15.26 -14.34 -10.73
N ILE A 19 16.33 -14.95 -10.23
CA ILE A 19 17.54 -15.28 -11.02
C ILE A 19 17.17 -16.23 -12.17
N TYR A 20 16.40 -17.29 -11.90
CA TYR A 20 15.94 -18.25 -12.90
C TYR A 20 15.13 -17.57 -14.02
N ASN A 21 14.15 -16.75 -13.67
CA ASN A 21 13.30 -16.02 -14.63
C ASN A 21 14.11 -14.98 -15.44
N TYR A 22 15.05 -14.29 -14.79
CA TYR A 22 15.93 -13.33 -15.45
C TYR A 22 16.80 -14.01 -16.52
N ILE A 23 17.43 -15.15 -16.18
CA ILE A 23 18.27 -15.90 -17.11
C ILE A 23 17.45 -16.44 -18.28
N LEU A 24 16.26 -16.98 -18.02
CA LEU A 24 15.34 -17.41 -19.08
C LEU A 24 14.98 -16.26 -20.03
N GLY A 25 14.59 -15.11 -19.50
CA GLY A 25 14.26 -13.93 -20.30
C GLY A 25 15.43 -13.48 -21.17
N LYS A 26 16.65 -13.46 -20.62
CA LYS A 26 17.86 -13.10 -21.37
C LYS A 26 18.23 -14.08 -22.47
N ILE A 27 18.03 -15.38 -22.26
CA ILE A 27 18.24 -16.39 -23.31
C ILE A 27 17.24 -16.17 -24.46
N VAL A 28 15.97 -15.91 -24.17
CA VAL A 28 14.94 -15.64 -25.19
C VAL A 28 15.27 -14.37 -25.98
N GLU A 29 15.63 -13.29 -25.29
CA GLU A 29 16.05 -12.01 -25.90
C GLU A 29 17.23 -12.21 -26.87
N LEU A 30 18.29 -12.90 -26.42
CA LEU A 30 19.49 -13.12 -27.23
C LEU A 30 19.25 -14.06 -28.41
N LYS A 31 18.37 -15.07 -28.27
CA LYS A 31 17.96 -15.95 -29.39
C LYS A 31 17.13 -15.20 -30.44
N GLY A 32 16.36 -14.19 -30.03
CA GLY A 32 15.54 -13.37 -30.93
C GLY A 32 16.30 -12.25 -31.66
N THR A 33 17.56 -11.98 -31.29
CA THR A 33 18.32 -10.84 -31.81
C THR A 33 18.88 -11.12 -33.20
N LYS A 34 18.47 -10.33 -34.21
CA LYS A 34 19.07 -10.37 -35.56
C LYS A 34 20.36 -9.55 -35.57
N VAL A 35 21.50 -10.20 -35.72
CA VAL A 35 22.82 -9.54 -35.72
C VAL A 35 23.48 -9.61 -37.10
N ILE A 36 23.84 -8.45 -37.62
CA ILE A 36 24.41 -8.26 -38.96
C ILE A 36 25.94 -8.47 -38.96
N ASN A 37 26.62 -8.25 -37.83
CA ASN A 37 28.07 -8.37 -37.69
C ASN A 37 28.49 -9.79 -37.23
N PHE A 38 29.39 -10.43 -37.99
CA PHE A 38 29.89 -11.78 -37.75
C PHE A 38 30.61 -11.96 -36.39
N ASP A 39 31.37 -10.97 -35.94
CA ASP A 39 32.08 -11.05 -34.65
C ASP A 39 31.11 -10.96 -33.46
N CYS A 40 30.08 -10.12 -33.60
CA CYS A 40 29.00 -10.03 -32.61
C CYS A 40 28.18 -11.33 -32.54
N GLN A 41 27.97 -12.04 -33.66
CA GLN A 41 27.33 -13.37 -33.65
C GLN A 41 28.12 -14.39 -32.83
N LYS A 42 29.46 -14.40 -32.95
CA LYS A 42 30.31 -15.29 -32.14
C LYS A 42 30.24 -14.94 -30.66
N CYS A 43 30.24 -13.65 -30.30
CA CYS A 43 30.10 -13.22 -28.90
C CYS A 43 28.75 -13.63 -28.30
N ILE A 44 27.65 -13.41 -29.04
CA ILE A 44 26.31 -13.84 -28.60
C ILE A 44 26.24 -15.35 -28.42
N LYS A 45 26.82 -16.12 -29.35
CA LYS A 45 26.86 -17.59 -29.21
C LYS A 45 27.60 -18.02 -27.94
N LYS A 46 28.72 -17.37 -27.59
CA LYS A 46 29.45 -17.65 -26.35
C LYS A 46 28.64 -17.29 -25.10
N ILE A 47 27.97 -16.13 -25.11
CA ILE A 47 27.14 -15.68 -23.98
C ILE A 47 25.93 -16.62 -23.81
N LEU A 48 25.26 -17.01 -24.89
CA LEU A 48 24.15 -17.96 -24.85
C LEU A 48 24.59 -19.30 -24.23
N ASN A 49 25.74 -19.83 -24.67
CA ASN A 49 26.27 -21.07 -24.11
C ASN A 49 26.55 -20.96 -22.61
N LEU A 50 27.08 -19.82 -22.14
CA LEU A 50 27.30 -19.58 -20.70
C LEU A 50 25.97 -19.52 -19.93
N LEU A 51 24.98 -18.79 -20.45
CA LEU A 51 23.67 -18.66 -19.81
C LEU A 51 22.93 -20.01 -19.76
N GLU A 52 23.01 -20.82 -20.83
CA GLU A 52 22.43 -22.17 -20.87
C GLU A 52 23.10 -23.09 -19.84
N ASN A 53 24.42 -23.06 -19.71
CA ASN A 53 25.13 -23.83 -18.67
C ASN A 53 24.72 -23.41 -17.25
N ILE A 54 24.56 -22.11 -16.99
CA ILE A 54 24.11 -21.62 -15.68
C ILE A 54 22.65 -22.05 -15.43
N LEU A 55 21.80 -21.96 -16.45
CA LEU A 55 20.41 -22.39 -16.36
C LEU A 55 20.30 -23.88 -16.03
N ASP A 56 21.17 -24.72 -16.59
CA ASP A 56 21.22 -26.15 -16.29
C ASP A 56 21.58 -26.46 -14.83
N VAL A 57 22.48 -25.67 -14.22
CA VAL A 57 22.79 -25.79 -12.80
C VAL A 57 21.60 -25.37 -11.95
N ILE A 58 20.98 -24.23 -12.26
CA ILE A 58 19.82 -23.71 -11.53
C ILE A 58 18.61 -24.65 -11.65
N ASN A 59 18.42 -25.28 -12.81
CA ASN A 59 17.35 -26.23 -13.07
C ASN A 59 17.38 -27.46 -12.17
N LYS A 60 18.54 -27.80 -11.58
CA LYS A 60 18.71 -28.94 -10.66
C LYS A 60 18.31 -28.60 -9.21
N LEU A 61 18.05 -27.33 -8.89
CA LEU A 61 17.66 -26.93 -7.55
C LEU A 61 16.23 -27.37 -7.26
N ASP A 62 16.02 -28.00 -6.09
CA ASP A 62 14.70 -28.48 -5.66
C ASP A 62 13.64 -27.37 -5.64
N ILE A 63 14.02 -26.16 -5.24
CA ILE A 63 13.13 -24.99 -5.22
C ILE A 63 12.62 -24.64 -6.62
N ILE A 64 13.46 -24.78 -7.64
CA ILE A 64 13.09 -24.52 -9.04
C ILE A 64 12.17 -25.63 -9.58
N HIS A 65 12.42 -26.89 -9.20
CA HIS A 65 11.52 -27.99 -9.53
C HIS A 65 10.13 -27.80 -8.92
N LYS A 66 10.06 -27.42 -7.63
CA LYS A 66 8.80 -27.12 -6.95
C LYS A 66 8.09 -25.92 -7.61
N PHE A 67 8.83 -24.86 -7.95
CA PHE A 67 8.29 -23.67 -8.61
C PHE A 67 7.70 -23.98 -9.99
N LYS A 68 8.37 -24.79 -10.80
CA LYS A 68 7.86 -25.25 -12.10
C LYS A 68 6.57 -26.06 -11.95
N LYS A 69 6.51 -26.96 -10.97
CA LYS A 69 5.30 -27.75 -10.69
C LYS A 69 4.14 -26.86 -10.26
N PHE A 70 4.41 -25.87 -9.41
CA PHE A 70 3.44 -24.88 -8.97
C PHE A 70 2.91 -24.02 -10.13
N SER A 71 3.81 -23.47 -10.94
CA SER A 71 3.47 -22.58 -12.06
C SER A 71 2.68 -23.27 -13.17
N ARG A 72 2.83 -24.59 -13.35
CA ARG A 72 2.01 -25.36 -14.32
C ARG A 72 0.56 -25.49 -13.90
N ASN A 73 0.26 -25.36 -12.61
CA ASN A 73 -1.05 -25.61 -12.05
C ASN A 73 -1.87 -24.33 -11.85
N ASN A 74 -1.24 -23.14 -11.87
CA ASN A 74 -1.88 -21.87 -11.52
C ASN A 74 -1.55 -20.78 -12.58
N ASN A 75 -2.58 -20.18 -13.17
CA ASN A 75 -2.47 -19.31 -14.37
C ASN A 75 -2.68 -17.79 -14.11
N SER A 76 -2.53 -17.29 -12.88
CA SER A 76 -2.74 -15.85 -12.62
C SER A 76 -1.82 -15.29 -11.53
N ALA A 77 -1.41 -14.03 -11.71
CA ALA A 77 -0.48 -13.21 -10.90
C ALA A 77 -0.66 -13.36 -9.38
N ASP A 78 0.37 -13.47 -8.53
CA ASP A 78 1.79 -13.08 -8.57
C ASP A 78 2.67 -14.33 -8.27
N SER A 79 3.17 -14.99 -9.32
CA SER A 79 3.60 -16.40 -9.27
C SER A 79 4.70 -16.72 -8.26
N ILE A 80 5.58 -15.77 -7.94
CA ILE A 80 6.70 -15.96 -7.02
C ILE A 80 6.24 -15.85 -5.56
N ILE A 81 5.45 -14.82 -5.23
CA ILE A 81 4.95 -14.59 -3.87
C ILE A 81 4.00 -15.74 -3.48
N ASP A 82 3.10 -16.11 -4.39
CA ASP A 82 2.15 -17.21 -4.18
C ASP A 82 2.86 -18.56 -4.01
N PHE A 83 3.97 -18.76 -4.74
CA PHE A 83 4.78 -19.96 -4.59
C PHE A 83 5.44 -20.04 -3.20
N TYR A 84 6.03 -18.94 -2.72
CA TYR A 84 6.65 -18.91 -1.40
C TYR A 84 5.62 -19.09 -0.30
N ASN A 85 4.43 -18.49 -0.44
CA ASN A 85 3.32 -18.71 0.47
C ASN A 85 2.87 -20.18 0.47
N TYR A 86 2.80 -20.82 -0.70
CA TYR A 86 2.45 -22.23 -0.83
C TYR A 86 3.48 -23.16 -0.17
N ILE A 87 4.79 -22.91 -0.35
CA ILE A 87 5.84 -23.74 0.23
C ILE A 87 5.94 -23.58 1.75
N VAL A 88 5.84 -22.35 2.25
CA VAL A 88 6.10 -22.05 3.67
C VAL A 88 4.88 -22.38 4.54
N PHE A 89 3.67 -22.18 4.03
CA PHE A 89 2.45 -22.26 4.84
C PHE A 89 1.52 -23.44 4.50
N GLU A 90 1.91 -24.35 3.59
CA GLU A 90 1.12 -25.53 3.15
C GLU A 90 -0.34 -25.22 2.78
N ILE A 91 -0.62 -24.01 2.29
CA ILE A 91 -1.98 -23.60 1.95
C ILE A 91 -2.44 -24.38 0.71
N LYS A 92 -3.40 -25.29 0.88
CA LYS A 92 -4.07 -25.97 -0.25
C LYS A 92 -4.88 -24.93 -1.04
N LEU A 93 -4.37 -24.56 -2.22
CA LEU A 93 -5.05 -23.73 -3.23
C LEU A 93 -6.25 -24.50 -3.84
N ASN A 94 -7.32 -24.66 -3.07
CA ASN A 94 -8.65 -24.93 -3.59
C ASN A 94 -9.53 -23.77 -3.14
N SER A 95 -10.01 -23.00 -4.12
CA SER A 95 -10.81 -21.75 -4.01
C SER A 95 -10.06 -20.42 -3.88
N ILE A 96 -9.18 -20.12 -4.84
CA ILE A 96 -8.94 -18.71 -5.24
C ILE A 96 -9.38 -18.54 -6.70
N THR A 97 -10.67 -18.76 -6.91
CA THR A 97 -11.41 -18.08 -7.98
C THR A 97 -12.38 -17.15 -7.29
N ASN A 98 -11.85 -16.08 -6.71
CA ASN A 98 -12.54 -14.81 -6.59
C ASN A 98 -11.47 -13.73 -6.64
N LYS A 99 -11.54 -12.95 -7.72
CA LYS A 99 -10.86 -11.67 -7.85
C LYS A 99 -11.27 -10.76 -6.68
N SER A 100 -10.43 -9.74 -6.48
CA SER A 100 -10.61 -8.55 -5.62
C SER A 100 -10.60 -8.78 -4.12
N THR A 101 -9.43 -8.58 -3.51
CA THR A 101 -9.21 -7.57 -2.44
C THR A 101 -7.72 -7.50 -2.11
N GLU A 102 -6.96 -6.79 -2.94
CA GLU A 102 -5.73 -6.17 -2.44
C GLU A 102 -6.12 -4.98 -1.57
N ASN A 103 -6.30 -5.24 -0.27
CA ASN A 103 -6.08 -4.33 0.86
C ASN A 103 -6.79 -4.90 2.11
N SER A 104 -6.14 -5.85 2.75
CA SER A 104 -6.18 -6.08 4.20
C SER A 104 -5.38 -7.35 4.46
N PHE A 105 -4.12 -7.20 4.86
CA PHE A 105 -3.48 -8.26 5.64
C PHE A 105 -4.09 -8.21 7.06
N ILE A 106 -5.38 -8.55 7.17
CA ILE A 106 -5.91 -9.10 8.41
C ILE A 106 -5.51 -10.57 8.34
N THR A 107 -4.32 -10.87 8.87
CA THR A 107 -3.95 -12.25 9.15
C THR A 107 -4.99 -12.84 10.09
N SER A 108 -5.31 -14.10 9.89
CA SER A 108 -6.26 -14.97 10.61
C SER A 108 -5.94 -15.19 12.10
N GLN A 109 -5.21 -14.26 12.74
CA GLN A 109 -4.65 -14.34 14.08
C GLN A 109 -4.81 -13.02 14.86
N SER A 110 -5.84 -12.23 14.56
CA SER A 110 -6.15 -11.01 15.31
C SER A 110 -7.62 -10.97 15.75
N ASN A 111 -7.85 -10.54 16.99
CA ASN A 111 -9.19 -10.46 17.58
C ASN A 111 -9.59 -8.99 17.72
N LEU A 112 -10.73 -8.61 17.15
CA LEU A 112 -11.27 -7.26 17.34
C LEU A 112 -11.66 -7.06 18.82
N ILE A 113 -11.08 -6.04 19.46
CA ILE A 113 -11.33 -5.69 20.86
C ILE A 113 -12.35 -4.56 20.96
N GLU A 114 -12.16 -3.50 20.18
CA GLU A 114 -12.95 -2.29 20.29
C GLU A 114 -13.15 -1.63 18.94
N THR A 115 -14.27 -0.93 18.81
CA THR A 115 -14.61 -0.14 17.64
C THR A 115 -15.30 1.13 18.08
N TYR A 116 -14.87 2.27 17.54
CA TYR A 116 -15.49 3.57 17.78
C TYR A 116 -15.39 4.45 16.55
N SER A 117 -16.08 5.59 16.55
CA SER A 117 -16.06 6.53 15.44
C SER A 117 -15.48 7.87 15.87
N ILE A 118 -14.76 8.51 14.96
CA ILE A 118 -14.13 9.82 15.17
C ILE A 118 -14.44 10.77 14.03
N GLY A 119 -14.27 12.07 14.30
CA GLY A 119 -14.53 13.14 13.35
C GLY A 119 -16.01 13.48 13.17
N LYS A 120 -16.28 14.62 12.52
CA LYS A 120 -17.65 15.08 12.25
C LYS A 120 -18.38 14.06 11.38
N ASN A 121 -19.65 13.81 11.69
CA ASN A 121 -20.50 12.81 11.05
C ASN A 121 -19.95 11.37 11.12
N ASN A 122 -19.11 11.08 12.12
CA ASN A 122 -18.51 9.76 12.34
C ASN A 122 -17.73 9.25 11.13
N ILE A 123 -17.12 10.14 10.34
CA ILE A 123 -16.56 9.81 9.01
C ILE A 123 -15.41 8.80 9.06
N PHE A 124 -14.81 8.59 10.23
CA PHE A 124 -13.79 7.57 10.44
C PHE A 124 -14.27 6.55 11.45
N GLN A 125 -13.98 5.28 11.17
CA GLN A 125 -14.19 4.17 12.07
C GLN A 125 -12.82 3.63 12.48
N VAL A 126 -12.60 3.57 13.78
CA VAL A 126 -11.39 3.01 14.37
C VAL A 126 -11.68 1.60 14.84
N LEU A 127 -10.79 0.67 14.51
CA LEU A 127 -10.82 -0.72 14.92
C LEU A 127 -9.53 -1.04 15.67
N ILE A 128 -9.66 -1.55 16.90
CA ILE A 128 -8.54 -1.98 17.72
C ILE A 128 -8.51 -3.51 17.77
N PHE A 129 -7.40 -4.10 17.36
CA PHE A 129 -7.21 -5.54 17.36
C PHE A 129 -6.16 -5.96 18.38
N ASP A 130 -6.43 -7.08 19.04
CA ASP A 130 -5.40 -7.88 19.71
C ASP A 130 -4.68 -8.73 18.68
N VAL A 131 -3.36 -8.67 18.65
CA VAL A 131 -2.55 -9.49 17.74
C VAL A 131 -1.90 -10.59 18.55
N ILE A 132 -2.15 -11.85 18.16
CA ILE A 132 -1.61 -13.01 18.88
C ILE A 132 -0.07 -12.93 18.89
N ASN A 133 0.52 -13.12 20.08
CA ASN A 133 1.96 -13.07 20.35
C ASN A 133 2.62 -11.68 20.17
N GLU A 134 1.84 -10.60 20.10
CA GLU A 134 2.38 -9.24 20.16
C GLU A 134 1.88 -8.52 21.42
N TYR A 135 2.73 -7.67 22.00
CA TYR A 135 2.35 -6.82 23.14
C TYR A 135 1.57 -5.58 22.70
N GLU A 136 1.90 -5.06 21.51
CA GLU A 136 1.31 -3.85 20.95
C GLU A 136 0.00 -4.22 20.23
N LYS A 137 -1.05 -3.42 20.44
CA LYS A 137 -2.32 -3.60 19.71
C LYS A 137 -2.20 -3.04 18.29
N ASN A 138 -3.04 -3.53 17.37
CA ASN A 138 -3.13 -2.94 16.04
C ASN A 138 -4.29 -1.95 15.98
N TYR A 139 -3.97 -0.71 15.64
CA TYR A 139 -4.91 0.39 15.41
C TYR A 139 -5.12 0.52 13.90
N ILE A 140 -6.34 0.25 13.45
CA ILE A 140 -6.78 0.42 12.06
C ILE A 140 -7.81 1.53 12.02
N VAL A 141 -7.70 2.41 11.03
CA VAL A 141 -8.69 3.45 10.78
C VAL A 141 -9.17 3.38 9.33
N GLU A 142 -10.49 3.33 9.18
CA GLU A 142 -11.18 3.24 7.91
C GLU A 142 -12.18 4.39 7.77
N PHE A 143 -12.59 4.69 6.54
CA PHE A 143 -13.67 5.65 6.33
C PHE A 143 -15.00 4.96 6.63
N SER A 144 -15.77 5.52 7.56
CA SER A 144 -17.13 5.04 7.81
C SER A 144 -18.05 5.60 6.73
N LEU A 145 -18.75 4.70 6.04
CA LEU A 145 -19.77 5.05 5.06
C LEU A 145 -21.11 4.59 5.59
N GLN A 146 -22.00 5.55 5.83
CA GLN A 146 -23.37 5.24 6.26
C GLN A 146 -24.23 4.70 5.11
N SER A 147 -23.76 4.77 3.87
CA SER A 147 -24.50 4.26 2.71
C SER A 147 -24.08 2.85 2.30
N SER A 148 -25.07 2.03 1.95
CA SER A 148 -24.98 0.62 1.57
C SER A 148 -24.29 0.36 0.21
N GLY A 149 -23.52 1.32 -0.30
CA GLY A 149 -22.79 1.18 -1.56
C GLY A 149 -21.50 0.38 -1.36
N GLU A 150 -21.12 -0.38 -2.39
CA GLU A 150 -19.83 -1.07 -2.43
C GLU A 150 -18.70 -0.06 -2.16
N GLU A 151 -17.81 -0.33 -1.21
CA GLU A 151 -16.68 0.52 -0.80
C GLU A 151 -15.84 1.01 -2.00
N ASP A 152 -15.76 0.19 -3.05
CA ASP A 152 -15.14 0.50 -4.33
C ASP A 152 -15.77 1.68 -5.07
N PHE A 153 -17.09 1.84 -4.99
CA PHE A 153 -17.81 2.96 -5.59
C PHE A 153 -17.42 4.28 -4.91
N PHE A 154 -17.35 4.29 -3.58
CA PHE A 154 -16.93 5.46 -2.82
C PHE A 154 -15.49 5.86 -3.16
N LYS A 155 -14.54 4.90 -3.14
CA LYS A 155 -13.13 5.15 -3.50
C LYS A 155 -13.02 5.74 -4.90
N LYS A 156 -13.83 5.26 -5.85
CA LYS A 156 -13.90 5.80 -7.22
C LYS A 156 -14.41 7.24 -7.24
N ILE A 157 -15.50 7.56 -6.54
CA ILE A 157 -16.03 8.93 -6.49
C ILE A 157 -15.06 9.88 -5.80
N VAL A 158 -14.47 9.49 -4.66
CA VAL A 158 -13.47 10.31 -3.97
C VAL A 158 -12.31 10.65 -4.89
N LYS A 159 -11.81 9.65 -5.64
CA LYS A 159 -10.74 9.83 -6.62
C LYS A 159 -11.16 10.75 -7.76
N ASP A 160 -12.37 10.58 -8.29
CA ASP A 160 -12.92 11.44 -9.34
C ASP A 160 -13.06 12.88 -8.86
N ALA A 161 -13.70 13.12 -7.72
CA ALA A 161 -13.84 14.45 -7.13
C ALA A 161 -12.48 15.10 -6.86
N LYS A 162 -11.53 14.37 -6.24
CA LYS A 162 -10.15 14.84 -6.01
C LYS A 162 -9.47 15.33 -7.30
N ASN A 163 -9.62 14.58 -8.38
CA ASN A 163 -8.97 14.89 -9.66
C ASN A 163 -9.57 16.13 -10.35
N ASN A 164 -10.84 16.44 -10.06
CA ASN A 164 -11.55 17.60 -10.60
C ASN A 164 -11.48 18.84 -9.69
N LEU A 165 -10.76 18.76 -8.57
CA LEU A 165 -10.46 19.93 -7.75
C LEU A 165 -9.35 20.75 -8.41
N ASN A 166 -9.65 22.00 -8.75
CA ASN A 166 -8.64 22.94 -9.27
C ASN A 166 -7.61 23.27 -8.20
N LEU A 167 -6.34 23.39 -8.60
CA LEU A 167 -5.31 23.92 -7.70
C LEU A 167 -5.61 25.40 -7.42
N LEU A 168 -5.56 25.77 -6.16
CA LEU A 168 -5.66 27.17 -5.76
C LEU A 168 -4.32 27.85 -6.06
N ASP A 169 -4.31 28.75 -7.04
CA ASP A 169 -3.23 29.73 -7.18
C ASP A 169 -3.51 30.87 -6.20
N SER A 170 -2.76 30.87 -5.10
CA SER A 170 -2.78 31.95 -4.12
C SER A 170 -1.37 32.42 -3.87
N GLU A 171 -1.15 33.72 -4.06
CA GLU A 171 0.08 34.40 -3.64
C GLU A 171 0.18 34.53 -2.11
N LYS A 172 -0.90 34.24 -1.39
CA LYS A 172 -0.99 34.30 0.07
C LYS A 172 -0.86 32.91 0.69
N ILE A 173 -0.21 32.85 1.85
CA ILE A 173 -0.20 31.66 2.71
C ILE A 173 -1.60 31.49 3.30
N ILE A 174 -2.28 30.42 2.91
CA ILE A 174 -3.63 30.07 3.39
C ILE A 174 -3.46 29.00 4.50
N PRO A 175 -4.10 29.17 5.68
CA PRO A 175 -4.16 28.12 6.69
C PRO A 175 -4.76 26.81 6.15
N LEU A 176 -4.26 25.67 6.62
CA LEU A 176 -4.77 24.33 6.33
C LEU A 176 -6.27 24.18 6.57
N GLU A 177 -6.82 24.75 7.65
CA GLU A 177 -8.26 24.67 7.94
C GLU A 177 -9.08 25.33 6.83
N GLU A 178 -8.62 26.50 6.37
CA GLU A 178 -9.23 27.23 5.26
C GLU A 178 -9.03 26.50 3.93
N LEU A 179 -7.85 25.91 3.68
CA LEU A 179 -7.60 25.06 2.52
C LEU A 179 -8.54 23.85 2.49
N ILE A 180 -8.70 23.15 3.61
CA ILE A 180 -9.62 22.01 3.72
C ILE A 180 -11.05 22.47 3.41
N SER A 181 -11.48 23.61 3.97
CA SER A 181 -12.82 24.17 3.72
C SER A 181 -13.03 24.51 2.25
N LEU A 182 -12.08 25.20 1.61
CA LEU A 182 -12.16 25.57 0.20
C LEU A 182 -12.24 24.34 -0.71
N TYR A 183 -11.36 23.36 -0.52
CA TYR A 183 -11.39 22.13 -1.32
C TYR A 183 -12.65 21.30 -1.07
N ARG A 184 -13.16 21.27 0.16
CA ARG A 184 -14.43 20.62 0.50
C ARG A 184 -15.60 21.30 -0.20
N MET A 185 -15.68 22.63 -0.17
CA MET A 185 -16.74 23.38 -0.86
C MET A 185 -16.73 23.12 -2.37
N ASN A 186 -15.55 23.16 -3.00
CA ASN A 186 -15.40 22.86 -4.43
C ASN A 186 -15.81 21.41 -4.74
N ALA A 187 -15.43 20.45 -3.90
CA ALA A 187 -15.83 19.05 -4.07
C ALA A 187 -17.35 18.88 -3.89
N LYS A 188 -17.96 19.58 -2.92
CA LYS A 188 -19.41 19.56 -2.68
C LYS A 188 -20.19 20.06 -3.91
N GLN A 189 -19.77 21.17 -4.50
CA GLN A 189 -20.37 21.69 -5.74
C GLN A 189 -20.23 20.71 -6.90
N TYR A 190 -19.02 20.18 -7.10
CA TYR A 190 -18.75 19.20 -8.14
C TYR A 190 -19.63 17.94 -7.99
N LEU A 191 -19.67 17.37 -6.79
CA LEU A 191 -20.44 16.16 -6.49
C LEU A 191 -21.94 16.38 -6.69
N ALA A 192 -22.50 17.48 -6.18
CA ALA A 192 -23.91 17.81 -6.31
C ALA A 192 -24.34 18.00 -7.77
N SER A 193 -23.43 18.47 -8.64
CA SER A 193 -23.71 18.67 -10.06
C SER A 193 -23.66 17.37 -10.90
N LYS A 194 -22.94 16.35 -10.42
CA LYS A 194 -22.60 15.17 -11.23
C LYS A 194 -23.25 13.88 -10.73
N TYR A 195 -23.43 13.73 -9.42
CA TYR A 195 -23.90 12.50 -8.79
C TYR A 195 -25.20 12.70 -8.03
N LYS A 196 -26.05 11.68 -8.00
CA LYS A 196 -27.27 11.64 -7.17
C LYS A 196 -26.94 11.00 -5.83
N LEU A 197 -26.37 11.81 -4.93
CA LEU A 197 -25.95 11.40 -3.59
C LEU A 197 -26.80 12.12 -2.54
N THR A 198 -26.94 11.50 -1.37
CA THR A 198 -27.52 12.16 -0.19
C THR A 198 -26.62 13.27 0.32
N GLU A 199 -27.18 14.20 1.11
CA GLU A 199 -26.40 15.29 1.69
C GLU A 199 -25.25 14.78 2.57
N ASN A 200 -25.48 13.72 3.36
CA ASN A 200 -24.44 13.10 4.19
C ASN A 200 -23.32 12.49 3.34
N GLU A 201 -23.65 11.80 2.25
CA GLU A 201 -22.65 11.25 1.34
C GLU A 201 -21.82 12.35 0.67
N ILE A 202 -22.48 13.40 0.18
CA ILE A 202 -21.78 14.56 -0.40
C ILE A 202 -20.85 15.16 0.65
N GLU A 203 -21.31 15.32 1.88
CA GLU A 203 -20.52 15.89 2.97
C GLU A 203 -19.28 15.06 3.28
N SER A 204 -19.44 13.74 3.41
CA SER A 204 -18.33 12.82 3.69
C SER A 204 -17.36 12.74 2.52
N ILE A 205 -17.85 12.50 1.29
CA ILE A 205 -17.00 12.39 0.10
C ILE A 205 -16.24 13.70 -0.13
N SER A 206 -16.91 14.85 -0.02
CA SER A 206 -16.26 16.15 -0.26
C SER A 206 -15.14 16.43 0.75
N PHE A 207 -15.35 16.09 2.01
CA PHE A 207 -14.32 16.23 3.04
C PHE A 207 -13.13 15.31 2.78
N VAL A 208 -13.38 14.03 2.49
CA VAL A 208 -12.32 13.06 2.20
C VAL A 208 -11.55 13.45 0.93
N SER A 209 -12.23 13.89 -0.13
CA SER A 209 -11.60 14.39 -1.34
C SER A 209 -10.69 15.59 -1.07
N ALA A 210 -11.07 16.49 -0.17
CA ALA A 210 -10.22 17.61 0.26
C ALA A 210 -8.94 17.12 0.95
N LEU A 211 -9.04 16.17 1.88
CA LEU A 211 -7.88 15.57 2.54
C LEU A 211 -6.92 14.91 1.55
N TYR A 212 -7.45 14.13 0.59
CA TYR A 212 -6.66 13.51 -0.47
C TYR A 212 -6.02 14.51 -1.42
N LYS A 213 -6.68 15.64 -1.69
CA LYS A 213 -6.13 16.71 -2.53
C LYS A 213 -4.94 17.36 -1.85
N LEU A 214 -5.05 17.57 -0.54
CA LEU A 214 -4.00 18.12 0.32
C LEU A 214 -2.91 17.11 0.71
N LYS A 215 -3.13 15.82 0.42
CA LYS A 215 -2.22 14.71 0.75
C LYS A 215 -1.95 14.60 2.25
N ILE A 216 -2.99 14.74 3.06
CA ILE A 216 -2.96 14.61 4.52
C ILE A 216 -3.89 13.50 5.03
N GLU A 217 -4.58 12.79 4.13
CA GLU A 217 -5.59 11.78 4.43
C GLU A 217 -5.10 10.66 5.35
N LYS A 218 -3.80 10.36 5.32
CA LYS A 218 -3.20 9.27 6.11
C LYS A 218 -3.03 9.64 7.58
N ILE A 219 -2.68 10.90 7.86
CA ILE A 219 -2.33 11.38 9.20
C ILE A 219 -3.50 12.10 9.85
N PHE A 220 -4.36 12.72 9.05
CA PHE A 220 -5.50 13.46 9.55
C PHE A 220 -6.38 12.67 10.54
N PRO A 221 -6.71 11.37 10.32
CA PRO A 221 -7.52 10.62 11.27
C PRO A 221 -6.84 10.47 12.64
N LEU A 222 -5.50 10.32 12.66
CA LEU A 222 -4.75 10.22 13.90
C LEU A 222 -4.72 11.55 14.67
N LEU A 223 -4.74 12.68 13.96
CA LEU A 223 -4.68 14.02 14.56
C LEU A 223 -5.99 14.47 15.22
N ILE A 224 -7.12 13.89 14.81
CA ILE A 224 -8.45 14.28 15.31
C ILE A 224 -9.03 13.26 16.30
N ASP A 225 -8.29 12.21 16.60
CA ASP A 225 -8.71 11.20 17.55
C ASP A 225 -8.31 11.63 18.96
N ASP A 226 -9.29 11.99 19.78
CA ASP A 226 -9.09 12.42 21.16
C ASP A 226 -8.53 11.29 22.05
N GLN A 227 -8.56 10.03 21.61
CA GLN A 227 -7.95 8.90 22.32
C GLN A 227 -6.45 8.75 22.05
N ILE A 228 -5.89 9.50 21.11
CA ILE A 228 -4.45 9.46 20.77
C ILE A 228 -3.72 10.56 21.53
N GLU A 229 -2.76 10.16 22.36
CA GLU A 229 -1.93 11.08 23.14
C GLU A 229 -0.69 11.50 22.35
N GLU A 230 -0.03 10.55 21.68
CA GLU A 230 1.22 10.78 20.97
C GLU A 230 1.26 9.99 19.64
N ILE A 231 1.87 10.59 18.61
CA ILE A 231 2.07 10.00 17.29
C ILE A 231 3.56 9.96 17.00
N PHE A 232 4.07 8.80 16.62
CA PHE A 232 5.49 8.57 16.42
C PHE A 232 5.81 8.05 15.03
N LEU A 233 7.02 8.41 14.56
CA LEU A 233 7.62 7.88 13.35
C LEU A 233 9.14 7.84 13.54
N ASP A 234 9.68 6.67 13.87
CA ASP A 234 11.11 6.52 14.17
C ASP A 234 11.97 6.60 12.90
N SER A 235 11.47 6.05 11.78
CA SER A 235 12.15 6.13 10.49
C SER A 235 11.19 6.25 9.29
N PRO A 236 11.61 6.85 8.17
CA PRO A 236 10.79 6.92 6.94
C PRO A 236 10.45 5.57 6.31
N LYS A 237 11.11 4.49 6.72
CA LYS A 237 10.85 3.13 6.21
C LYS A 237 9.77 2.42 7.04
N GLU A 238 9.54 2.87 8.26
CA GLU A 238 8.65 2.27 9.23
C GLU A 238 7.22 2.79 9.13
N LYS A 239 6.32 2.10 9.83
CA LYS A 239 4.93 2.52 9.99
C LYS A 239 4.83 3.47 11.18
N VAL A 240 3.83 4.34 11.13
CA VAL A 240 3.46 5.19 12.27
C VAL A 240 2.99 4.29 13.41
N TYR A 241 3.36 4.63 14.63
CA TYR A 241 2.78 4.06 15.84
C TYR A 241 2.30 5.18 16.75
N ILE A 242 1.39 4.86 17.66
CA ILE A 242 0.71 5.84 18.50
C ILE A 242 0.70 5.38 19.95
N ASN A 243 0.56 6.32 20.89
CA ASN A 243 0.12 6.03 22.24
C ASN A 243 -1.36 6.34 22.35
N HIS A 244 -2.16 5.31 22.59
CA HIS A 244 -3.60 5.40 22.78
C HIS A 244 -3.92 5.39 24.28
N GLN A 245 -4.75 6.33 24.74
CA GLN A 245 -5.08 6.55 26.15
C GLN A 245 -5.44 5.27 26.92
N LYS A 246 -6.32 4.44 26.33
CA LYS A 246 -6.76 3.17 26.91
C LYS A 246 -5.80 1.99 26.69
N PHE A 247 -5.12 1.92 25.55
CA PHE A 247 -4.43 0.71 25.09
C PHE A 247 -2.91 0.80 25.14
N GLY A 248 -2.37 1.95 25.52
CA GLY A 248 -0.94 2.22 25.45
C GLY A 248 -0.45 2.25 24.00
N ARG A 249 0.74 1.70 23.75
CA ARG A 249 1.36 1.74 22.42
C ARG A 249 0.64 0.83 21.44
N CYS A 250 0.18 1.41 20.33
CA CYS A 250 -0.45 0.69 19.23
C CYS A 250 0.34 0.88 17.92
N ARG A 251 0.46 -0.18 17.14
CA ARG A 251 0.93 -0.13 15.74
C ARG A 251 -0.20 0.35 14.84
N THR A 252 0.16 1.01 13.75
CA THR A 252 -0.80 1.34 12.68
C THR A 252 -0.34 0.73 11.36
N ASP A 253 -1.23 0.66 10.37
CA ASP A 253 -0.88 0.31 8.99
C ASP A 253 -0.41 1.51 8.14
N ILE A 254 -0.31 2.68 8.76
CA ILE A 254 0.00 3.93 8.06
C ILE A 254 1.50 4.04 7.80
N LYS A 255 1.88 4.12 6.53
CA LYS A 255 3.25 4.40 6.10
C LYS A 255 3.34 5.74 5.38
N LEU A 256 4.29 6.56 5.83
CA LEU A 256 4.61 7.85 5.22
C LEU A 256 5.86 7.73 4.36
N ASN A 257 5.79 8.17 3.11
CA ASN A 257 6.99 8.31 2.29
C ASN A 257 7.69 9.67 2.58
N LEU A 258 8.88 9.87 2.03
CA LEU A 258 9.64 11.12 2.21
C LEU A 258 8.86 12.38 1.80
N LYS A 259 8.03 12.32 0.74
CA LYS A 259 7.22 13.47 0.31
C LYS A 259 6.08 13.76 1.29
N ASP A 260 5.54 12.74 1.94
CA ASP A 260 4.51 12.87 2.98
C ASP A 260 5.13 13.55 4.22
N ILE A 261 6.33 13.10 4.63
CA ILE A 261 7.07 13.64 5.78
C ILE A 261 7.48 15.11 5.56
N GLU A 262 8.05 15.44 4.39
CA GLU A 262 8.44 16.82 4.09
C GLU A 262 7.22 17.76 4.02
N ARG A 263 6.07 17.27 3.53
CA ARG A 263 4.83 18.02 3.58
C ARG A 263 4.37 18.28 5.02
N LEU A 264 4.40 17.25 5.88
CA LEU A 264 4.04 17.41 7.29
C LEU A 264 4.97 18.40 7.99
N LYS A 265 6.29 18.30 7.77
CA LYS A 265 7.27 19.28 8.29
C LYS A 265 6.97 20.70 7.82
N THR A 266 6.58 20.86 6.55
CA THR A 266 6.20 22.16 6.00
C THR A 266 4.99 22.73 6.74
N PHE A 267 3.94 21.93 6.94
CA PHE A 267 2.78 22.37 7.73
C PHE A 267 3.19 22.75 9.15
N LEU A 268 3.92 21.89 9.87
CA LEU A 268 4.35 22.18 11.25
C LEU A 268 5.19 23.46 11.36
N ARG A 269 6.08 23.72 10.40
CA ARG A 269 6.87 24.97 10.34
C ARG A 269 6.00 26.19 10.10
N LEU A 270 5.04 26.10 9.18
CA LEU A 270 4.09 27.18 8.90
C LEU A 270 3.27 27.53 10.15
N TYR A 271 2.76 26.52 10.86
CA TYR A 271 1.92 26.72 12.04
C TYR A 271 2.68 27.11 13.30
N SER A 272 3.90 26.61 13.49
CA SER A 272 4.73 26.97 14.65
C SER A 272 5.35 28.37 14.54
N GLY A 273 5.27 29.01 13.37
CA GLY A 273 5.95 30.28 13.09
C GLY A 273 7.48 30.18 13.07
N ARG A 274 8.03 28.96 13.11
CA ARG A 274 9.48 28.70 13.07
C ARG A 274 9.86 28.15 11.70
N ARG A 275 10.58 28.98 10.93
CA ARG A 275 11.13 28.62 9.61
C ARG A 275 12.53 28.03 9.74
#